data_AF-A0A2M9PFL4-F1
#
_entry.id   AF-A0A2M9PFL4-F1
#
_cell.length_a   1.000
_cell.length_b   1.000
_cell.length_c   1.000
_cell.angle_alpha   90.00
_cell.angle_beta   90.00
_cell.angle_gamma   90.00
#
_symmetry.space_group_name_H-M   'P 1'
#
loop_
_entity.id
_entity.type
_entity.pdbx_description
1 polymer ?
#
loop_
_entity_poly.entity_id
_entity_poly.type
_entity_poly.pdbx_seq_one_letter_code
_entity_poly.pdbx_strand_id
1 'polypeptide(L)'
;MPSPARTAADLGRPAVTRRNVLAAGSLLGLAAAPALAAVEPEDPILPIYRCWCAVRAERMIAIHDAECAGIDVCQAVEDLSDREFAAFDELRELRPTSLAGIAAHAHALWVYGGPCSLEGTADWHEECRSWENELILAIWRAASGRDGFPREGRS
;
A
#
# COMPACT_ATOMS: atom_id res chain seq x y z
N MET A 1 16.92 71.17 24.45
CA MET A 1 17.71 70.59 25.57
C MET A 1 17.27 69.11 25.77
N PRO A 2 18.15 68.20 26.21
CA PRO A 2 18.74 67.12 25.37
C PRO A 2 18.20 65.67 25.56
N SER A 3 18.66 64.80 24.63
CA SER A 3 18.82 63.32 24.54
C SER A 3 19.20 62.58 25.87
N PRO A 4 19.18 61.22 26.03
CA PRO A 4 19.43 60.19 25.00
C PRO A 4 18.77 58.78 25.07
N ALA A 5 18.87 58.11 23.91
CA ALA A 5 19.18 56.69 23.63
C ALA A 5 18.71 55.54 24.56
N ARG A 6 18.14 54.50 23.93
CA ARG A 6 18.58 53.11 24.12
C ARG A 6 18.44 52.30 22.83
N THR A 7 19.59 52.04 22.22
CA THR A 7 19.88 50.91 21.33
C THR A 7 19.83 49.59 22.10
N ALA A 8 19.23 48.56 21.51
CA ALA A 8 19.72 47.19 21.63
C ALA A 8 19.32 46.43 20.36
N ALA A 9 20.34 45.92 19.68
CA ALA A 9 20.27 45.07 18.51
C ALA A 9 19.33 43.88 18.72
N ASP A 10 18.52 43.56 17.70
CA ASP A 10 18.22 42.17 17.42
C ASP A 10 18.71 41.85 16.02
N LEU A 11 19.66 40.92 15.99
CA LEU A 11 20.48 40.55 14.86
C LEU A 11 19.66 39.66 13.94
N GLY A 12 19.80 39.90 12.64
CA GLY A 12 19.07 39.23 11.58
C GLY A 12 19.03 37.71 11.72
N ARG A 13 17.82 37.17 11.66
CA ARG A 13 17.58 35.85 11.09
C ARG A 13 17.06 36.02 9.67
N PRO A 14 17.86 35.73 8.63
CA PRO A 14 17.30 35.63 7.28
C PRO A 14 16.31 34.46 7.23
N ALA A 15 15.07 34.78 6.84
CA ALA A 15 14.03 33.81 6.55
C ALA A 15 14.47 32.93 5.37
N VAL A 16 14.86 31.68 5.67
CA VAL A 16 15.21 30.68 4.66
C VAL A 16 13.92 30.28 3.93
N THR A 17 13.64 30.97 2.83
CA THR A 17 12.53 30.69 1.92
C THR A 17 12.97 29.59 0.96
N ARG A 18 12.25 28.47 0.92
CA ARG A 18 12.54 27.22 0.16
C ARG A 18 12.57 27.34 -1.38
N ARG A 19 12.89 28.51 -1.96
CA ARG A 19 12.71 28.73 -3.40
C ARG A 19 13.97 28.90 -4.24
N ASN A 20 15.18 28.83 -3.67
CA ASN A 20 16.42 28.98 -4.44
C ASN A 20 17.47 27.91 -4.10
N VAL A 21 17.21 26.64 -4.44
CA VAL A 21 18.31 25.65 -4.58
C VAL A 21 18.16 24.98 -5.94
N LEU A 22 18.36 25.77 -6.99
CA LEU A 22 18.82 25.30 -8.29
C LEU A 22 19.86 26.32 -8.76
N ALA A 23 20.96 25.79 -9.30
CA ALA A 23 22.11 26.48 -9.90
C ALA A 23 23.31 26.74 -8.99
N ALA A 24 24.14 25.71 -8.79
CA ALA A 24 25.60 25.78 -8.93
C ALA A 24 26.21 24.38 -8.77
N GLY A 25 26.86 23.84 -9.80
CA GLY A 25 27.56 22.55 -9.69
C GLY A 25 28.04 21.94 -11.01
N SER A 26 28.82 22.70 -11.77
CA SER A 26 29.86 22.34 -12.75
C SER A 26 29.88 20.98 -13.49
N LEU A 27 29.92 21.10 -14.81
CA LEU A 27 30.46 20.14 -15.79
C LEU A 27 31.93 19.78 -15.49
N LEU A 28 32.23 18.47 -15.41
CA LEU A 28 33.41 17.75 -15.93
C LEU A 28 33.74 16.54 -15.05
N GLY A 29 33.48 15.35 -15.59
CA GLY A 29 33.85 14.08 -14.98
C GLY A 29 32.93 12.94 -15.39
N LEU A 30 32.93 12.59 -16.69
CA LEU A 30 32.43 11.28 -17.14
C LEU A 30 33.36 10.19 -16.60
N ALA A 31 33.18 9.83 -15.34
CA ALA A 31 33.40 8.47 -14.89
C ALA A 31 31.99 7.88 -14.77
N ALA A 32 31.53 7.27 -15.86
CA ALA A 32 30.39 6.37 -15.82
C ALA A 32 30.81 5.14 -15.01
N ALA A 33 30.89 5.31 -13.68
CA ALA A 33 30.74 4.19 -12.79
C ALA A 33 29.36 3.61 -13.10
N PRO A 34 29.21 2.31 -13.40
CA PRO A 34 27.89 1.72 -13.34
C PRO A 34 27.49 1.93 -11.88
N ALA A 35 26.55 2.84 -11.66
CA ALA A 35 25.76 2.82 -10.45
C ALA A 35 25.08 1.46 -10.50
N LEU A 36 25.74 0.45 -9.92
CA LEU A 36 25.10 -0.76 -9.44
C LEU A 36 24.03 -0.22 -8.52
N ALA A 37 22.84 -0.01 -9.07
CA ALA A 37 21.65 0.27 -8.30
C ALA A 37 21.61 -0.87 -7.28
N ALA A 38 21.89 -0.54 -6.02
CA ALA A 38 21.70 -1.49 -4.95
C ALA A 38 20.23 -1.93 -5.10
N VAL A 39 20.02 -3.22 -5.36
CA VAL A 39 18.69 -3.79 -5.32
C VAL A 39 18.27 -3.64 -3.88
N GLU A 40 17.42 -2.64 -3.61
CA GLU A 40 16.79 -2.50 -2.31
C GLU A 40 16.14 -3.85 -1.97
N PRO A 41 16.39 -4.40 -0.78
CA PRO A 41 15.78 -5.66 -0.39
C PRO A 41 14.26 -5.52 -0.50
N GLU A 42 13.63 -6.50 -1.15
CA GLU A 42 12.18 -6.53 -1.25
C GLU A 42 11.57 -6.57 0.14
N ASP A 43 10.43 -5.89 0.32
CA ASP A 43 9.66 -5.96 1.55
C ASP A 43 9.27 -7.42 1.85
N PRO A 44 9.52 -7.92 3.07
CA PRO A 44 9.34 -9.33 3.41
C PRO A 44 7.90 -9.82 3.22
N ILE A 45 6.90 -8.93 3.21
CA ILE A 45 5.49 -9.31 3.00
C ILE A 45 5.20 -9.64 1.54
N LEU A 46 5.89 -9.03 0.59
CA LEU A 46 5.49 -9.10 -0.82
C LEU A 46 5.50 -10.52 -1.41
N PRO A 47 6.48 -11.40 -1.11
CA PRO A 47 6.41 -12.80 -1.52
C PRO A 47 5.18 -13.52 -0.98
N ILE A 48 4.86 -13.35 0.31
CA ILE A 48 3.72 -14.00 0.96
C ILE A 48 2.40 -13.45 0.43
N TYR A 49 2.31 -12.12 0.25
CA TYR A 49 1.16 -11.46 -0.34
C TYR A 49 0.86 -11.96 -1.75
N ARG A 50 1.88 -12.14 -2.59
CA ARG A 50 1.72 -12.72 -3.94
C ARG A 50 1.24 -14.17 -3.87
N CYS A 51 1.79 -14.97 -2.96
CA CYS A 51 1.33 -16.34 -2.72
C CYS A 51 -0.15 -16.37 -2.32
N TRP A 52 -0.53 -15.56 -1.34
CA TRP A 52 -1.91 -15.42 -0.87
C TRP A 52 -2.86 -15.00 -2.00
N CYS A 53 -2.48 -13.99 -2.82
CA CYS A 53 -3.28 -13.58 -3.98
C CYS A 53 -3.45 -14.71 -5.01
N ALA A 54 -2.39 -15.48 -5.27
CA ALA A 54 -2.43 -16.58 -6.24
C ALA A 54 -3.36 -17.71 -5.76
N VAL A 55 -3.24 -18.12 -4.50
CA VAL A 55 -4.11 -19.16 -3.91
C VAL A 55 -5.57 -18.69 -3.87
N ARG A 56 -5.82 -17.42 -3.58
CA ARG A 56 -7.17 -16.82 -3.65
C ARG A 56 -7.77 -16.93 -5.04
N ALA A 57 -7.02 -16.53 -6.06
CA ALA A 57 -7.48 -16.61 -7.44
C ALA A 57 -7.76 -18.07 -7.85
N GLU A 58 -6.87 -19.00 -7.51
CA GLU A 58 -7.07 -20.44 -7.73
C GLU A 58 -8.35 -20.94 -7.05
N ARG A 59 -8.58 -20.56 -5.78
CA ARG A 59 -9.77 -20.96 -5.02
C ARG A 59 -11.04 -20.40 -5.64
N MET A 60 -11.06 -19.13 -6.04
CA MET A 60 -12.23 -18.51 -6.66
C MET A 60 -12.60 -19.17 -7.99
N ILE A 61 -11.59 -19.54 -8.80
CA ILE A 61 -11.80 -20.30 -10.03
C ILE A 61 -12.38 -21.68 -9.70
N ALA A 62 -11.81 -22.39 -8.74
CA ALA A 62 -12.26 -23.73 -8.36
C ALA A 62 -13.70 -23.75 -7.81
N ILE A 63 -14.07 -22.75 -7.00
CA ILE A 63 -15.46 -22.57 -6.52
C ILE A 63 -16.39 -22.33 -7.70
N HIS A 64 -16.04 -21.39 -8.58
CA HIS A 64 -16.86 -21.07 -9.76
C HIS A 64 -17.07 -22.29 -10.66
N ASP A 65 -16.01 -23.06 -10.93
CA ASP A 65 -16.07 -24.27 -11.75
C ASP A 65 -16.96 -25.34 -11.11
N ALA A 66 -16.89 -25.52 -9.79
CA ALA A 66 -17.75 -26.44 -9.05
C ALA A 66 -19.23 -26.02 -9.11
N GLU A 67 -19.52 -24.74 -8.91
CA GLU A 67 -20.86 -24.17 -9.03
C GLU A 67 -21.42 -24.35 -10.45
N CYS A 68 -20.63 -24.04 -11.48
CA CYS A 68 -21.02 -24.23 -12.88
C CYS A 68 -21.27 -25.70 -13.25
N ALA A 69 -20.51 -26.62 -12.65
CA ALA A 69 -20.68 -28.06 -12.85
C ALA A 69 -21.84 -28.64 -12.02
N GLY A 70 -22.39 -27.88 -11.07
CA GLY A 70 -23.41 -28.37 -10.13
C GLY A 70 -22.88 -29.47 -9.21
N ILE A 71 -21.58 -29.43 -8.89
CA ILE A 71 -20.90 -30.39 -8.02
C ILE A 71 -20.69 -29.72 -6.67
N ASP A 72 -20.87 -30.48 -5.58
CA ASP A 72 -20.52 -30.00 -4.25
C ASP A 72 -19.04 -29.62 -4.17
N VAL A 73 -18.75 -28.63 -3.32
CA VAL A 73 -17.38 -28.16 -3.09
C VAL A 73 -16.52 -29.34 -2.65
N CYS A 74 -15.52 -29.69 -3.46
CA CYS A 74 -14.67 -30.84 -3.24
C CYS A 74 -13.47 -30.52 -2.33
N GLN A 75 -12.82 -31.57 -1.82
CA GLN A 75 -11.62 -31.47 -0.97
C GLN A 75 -10.56 -30.50 -1.53
N ALA A 76 -10.40 -30.41 -2.86
CA ALA A 76 -9.41 -29.51 -3.45
C ALA A 76 -9.68 -28.02 -3.14
N VAL A 77 -10.94 -27.61 -3.01
CA VAL A 77 -11.30 -26.24 -2.61
C VAL A 77 -11.04 -26.00 -1.12
N GLU A 78 -11.25 -27.02 -0.29
CA GLU A 78 -10.91 -26.98 1.13
C GLU A 78 -9.38 -26.84 1.31
N ASP A 79 -8.59 -27.64 0.59
CA ASP A 79 -7.12 -27.56 0.62
C ASP A 79 -6.61 -26.17 0.16
N LEU A 80 -7.27 -25.56 -0.83
CA LEU A 80 -6.97 -24.18 -1.25
C LEU A 80 -7.38 -23.16 -0.18
N SER A 81 -8.48 -23.39 0.53
CA SER A 81 -8.90 -22.54 1.64
C SER A 81 -7.89 -22.57 2.78
N ASP A 82 -7.42 -23.76 3.16
CA ASP A 82 -6.41 -23.93 4.20
C ASP A 82 -5.08 -23.26 3.82
N ARG A 83 -4.66 -23.41 2.57
CA ARG A 83 -3.45 -22.74 2.05
C ARG A 83 -3.59 -21.22 2.05
N GLU A 84 -4.75 -20.70 1.71
CA GLU A 84 -5.02 -19.26 1.76
C GLU A 84 -4.98 -18.74 3.19
N PHE A 85 -5.66 -19.41 4.12
CA PHE A 85 -5.67 -19.01 5.53
C PHE A 85 -4.26 -19.03 6.12
N ALA A 86 -3.47 -20.08 5.84
CA ALA A 86 -2.08 -20.15 6.28
C ALA A 86 -1.24 -18.97 5.73
N ALA A 87 -1.38 -18.64 4.44
CA ALA A 87 -0.67 -17.51 3.84
C ALA A 87 -1.14 -16.17 4.40
N PHE A 88 -2.44 -16.02 4.72
CA PHE A 88 -2.97 -14.82 5.36
C PHE A 88 -2.45 -14.65 6.79
N ASP A 89 -2.40 -15.72 7.58
CA ASP A 89 -1.85 -15.69 8.93
C ASP A 89 -0.37 -15.30 8.93
N GLU A 90 0.43 -15.89 8.04
CA GLU A 90 1.84 -15.51 7.87
C GLU A 90 1.96 -14.03 7.46
N LEU A 91 1.15 -13.57 6.50
CA LEU A 91 1.13 -12.18 6.07
C LEU A 91 0.80 -11.23 7.23
N ARG A 92 -0.16 -11.59 8.09
CA ARG A 92 -0.59 -10.78 9.25
C ARG A 92 0.48 -10.65 10.32
N GLU A 93 1.36 -11.63 10.46
CA GLU A 93 2.43 -11.64 11.47
C GLU A 93 3.65 -10.81 11.06
N LEU A 94 3.85 -10.63 9.75
CA LEU A 94 4.95 -9.83 9.23
C LEU A 94 4.69 -8.33 9.37
N ARG A 95 5.75 -7.55 9.56
CA ARG A 95 5.69 -6.08 9.60
C ARG A 95 6.16 -5.50 8.26
N PRO A 96 5.35 -4.64 7.59
CA PRO A 96 5.78 -3.99 6.36
C PRO A 96 6.88 -2.97 6.64
N THR A 97 7.83 -2.91 5.72
CA THR A 97 9.00 -2.03 5.78
C THR A 97 9.06 -1.03 4.63
N SER A 98 8.11 -1.13 3.69
CA SER A 98 7.97 -0.28 2.52
C SER A 98 6.52 0.14 2.29
N LEU A 99 6.31 1.16 1.44
CA LEU A 99 4.97 1.55 0.98
C LEU A 99 4.25 0.40 0.24
N ALA A 100 4.99 -0.40 -0.54
CA ALA A 100 4.42 -1.54 -1.24
C ALA A 100 3.91 -2.62 -0.25
N GLY A 101 4.66 -2.89 0.82
CA GLY A 101 4.21 -3.78 1.90
C GLY A 101 3.01 -3.24 2.66
N ILE A 102 2.98 -1.93 2.96
CA ILE A 102 1.82 -1.29 3.60
C ILE A 102 0.58 -1.41 2.70
N ALA A 103 0.74 -1.18 1.38
CA ALA A 103 -0.35 -1.34 0.42
C ALA A 103 -0.85 -2.79 0.34
N ALA A 104 0.06 -3.77 0.39
CA ALA A 104 -0.27 -5.20 0.42
C ALA A 104 -1.08 -5.57 1.68
N HIS A 105 -0.67 -5.11 2.85
CA HIS A 105 -1.41 -5.29 4.11
C HIS A 105 -2.80 -4.64 4.07
N ALA A 106 -2.89 -3.39 3.62
CA ALA A 106 -4.16 -2.71 3.51
C ALA A 106 -5.10 -3.40 2.51
N HIS A 107 -4.58 -3.94 1.41
CA HIS A 107 -5.36 -4.75 0.48
C HIS A 107 -5.86 -6.05 1.14
N ALA A 108 -4.99 -6.78 1.84
CA ALA A 108 -5.39 -8.00 2.54
C ALA A 108 -6.47 -7.73 3.60
N LEU A 109 -6.35 -6.63 4.34
CA LEU A 109 -7.36 -6.20 5.31
C LEU A 109 -8.67 -5.79 4.63
N TRP A 110 -8.62 -5.09 3.49
CA TRP A 110 -9.81 -4.76 2.70
C TRP A 110 -10.55 -6.00 2.23
N VAL A 111 -9.84 -7.05 1.86
CA VAL A 111 -10.45 -8.28 1.36
C VAL A 111 -11.22 -9.05 2.45
N TYR A 112 -10.78 -9.02 3.72
CA TYR A 112 -11.44 -9.74 4.81
C TYR A 112 -12.33 -8.86 5.70
N GLY A 113 -12.01 -7.58 5.82
CA GLY A 113 -12.72 -6.63 6.69
C GLY A 113 -13.48 -5.54 5.91
N GLY A 114 -13.40 -5.57 4.58
CA GLY A 114 -14.09 -4.62 3.70
C GLY A 114 -15.59 -4.85 3.58
N PRO A 115 -16.23 -4.17 2.63
CA PRO A 115 -17.63 -4.40 2.28
C PRO A 115 -17.90 -5.85 1.89
N CYS A 116 -18.99 -6.41 2.42
CA CYS A 116 -19.48 -7.76 2.11
C CYS A 116 -20.58 -7.74 1.04
N SER A 117 -21.23 -6.58 0.85
CA SER A 117 -22.26 -6.40 -0.16
C SER A 117 -21.67 -6.45 -1.58
N LEU A 118 -22.50 -6.72 -2.59
CA LEU A 118 -22.07 -6.76 -3.98
C LEU A 118 -21.62 -5.37 -4.47
N GLU A 119 -20.43 -5.29 -5.10
CA GLU A 119 -19.86 -4.04 -5.63
C GLU A 119 -20.87 -3.32 -6.56
N GLY A 120 -21.07 -2.02 -6.32
CA GLY A 120 -21.99 -1.17 -7.08
C GLY A 120 -23.43 -1.10 -6.57
N THR A 121 -23.78 -1.86 -5.53
CA THR A 121 -25.06 -1.73 -4.84
C THR A 121 -25.07 -0.55 -3.85
N ALA A 122 -26.26 -0.09 -3.44
CA ALA A 122 -26.40 0.96 -2.44
C ALA A 122 -25.77 0.53 -1.09
N ASP A 123 -26.02 -0.71 -0.68
CA ASP A 123 -25.49 -1.29 0.57
C ASP A 123 -23.96 -1.34 0.53
N TRP A 124 -23.36 -1.72 -0.60
CA TRP A 124 -21.90 -1.68 -0.76
C TRP A 124 -21.32 -0.27 -0.63
N HIS A 125 -22.00 0.74 -1.19
CA HIS A 125 -21.58 2.13 -1.03
C HIS A 125 -21.73 2.63 0.40
N GLU A 126 -22.73 2.15 1.14
CA GLU A 126 -22.90 2.44 2.56
C GLU A 126 -21.80 1.78 3.40
N GLU A 127 -21.52 0.50 3.17
CA GLU A 127 -20.44 -0.24 3.83
C GLU A 127 -19.08 0.39 3.54
N CYS A 128 -18.81 0.84 2.31
CA CYS A 128 -17.58 1.57 1.96
C CYS A 128 -17.37 2.85 2.79
N ARG A 129 -18.45 3.42 3.35
CA ARG A 129 -18.43 4.61 4.21
C ARG A 129 -18.40 4.27 5.70
N SER A 130 -18.33 3.00 6.07
CA SER A 130 -18.01 2.65 7.46
C SER A 130 -16.63 3.20 7.79
N TRP A 131 -16.47 3.69 9.03
CA TRP A 131 -15.24 4.37 9.41
C TRP A 131 -14.02 3.43 9.32
N GLU A 132 -14.21 2.12 9.53
CA GLU A 132 -13.19 1.09 9.35
C GLU A 132 -12.72 1.04 7.89
N ASN A 133 -13.67 0.99 6.95
CA ASN A 133 -13.41 0.87 5.53
C ASN A 133 -12.78 2.16 4.96
N GLU A 134 -13.22 3.32 5.44
CA GLU A 134 -12.60 4.60 5.09
C GLU A 134 -11.13 4.66 5.51
N LEU A 135 -10.80 4.16 6.71
CA LEU A 135 -9.41 4.10 7.20
C LEU A 135 -8.55 3.15 6.36
N ILE A 136 -9.06 1.96 6.04
CA ILE A 136 -8.35 0.99 5.20
C ILE A 136 -8.06 1.60 3.82
N LEU A 137 -9.05 2.23 3.19
CA LEU A 137 -8.89 2.88 1.89
C LEU A 137 -7.90 4.04 1.95
N ALA A 138 -7.93 4.87 3.00
CA ALA A 138 -6.99 5.96 3.16
C ALA A 138 -5.53 5.46 3.21
N ILE A 139 -5.28 4.39 3.99
CA ILE A 139 -3.96 3.76 4.08
C ILE A 139 -3.55 3.19 2.72
N TRP A 140 -4.43 2.42 2.08
CA TRP A 140 -4.14 1.80 0.79
C TRP A 140 -3.82 2.83 -0.30
N ARG A 141 -4.63 3.90 -0.43
CA ARG A 141 -4.41 4.96 -1.44
C ARG A 141 -3.08 5.68 -1.20
N ALA A 142 -2.81 6.04 0.06
CA ALA A 142 -1.58 6.72 0.43
C ALA A 142 -0.34 5.86 0.16
N ALA A 143 -0.40 4.55 0.43
CA ALA A 143 0.72 3.64 0.27
C ALA A 143 0.92 3.16 -1.18
N SER A 144 -0.16 2.88 -1.90
CA SER A 144 -0.09 2.38 -3.28
C SER A 144 0.07 3.48 -4.33
N GLY A 145 -0.28 4.72 -4.00
CA GLY A 145 -0.38 5.83 -4.95
C GLY A 145 -1.52 5.67 -5.97
N ARG A 146 -2.48 4.77 -5.71
CA ARG A 146 -3.63 4.52 -6.59
C ARG A 146 -4.90 5.09 -5.98
N ASP A 147 -5.81 5.52 -6.86
CA ASP A 147 -7.17 5.89 -6.50
C ASP A 147 -8.13 4.70 -6.56
N GLY A 148 -9.35 4.89 -6.07
CA GLY A 148 -10.40 3.88 -6.11
C GLY A 148 -10.32 2.88 -4.96
N PHE A 149 -10.53 1.60 -5.27
CA PHE A 149 -10.61 0.50 -4.31
C PHE A 149 -9.51 -0.54 -4.59
N PRO A 150 -9.02 -1.23 -3.55
CA PRO A 150 -8.15 -2.39 -3.72
C PRO A 150 -8.87 -3.45 -4.58
N ARG A 151 -8.29 -3.79 -5.73
CA ARG A 151 -8.80 -4.84 -6.63
C ARG A 151 -7.82 -5.99 -6.66
N GLU A 152 -8.34 -7.21 -6.58
CA GLU A 152 -7.58 -8.39 -6.97
C GLU A 152 -7.18 -8.21 -8.44
N GLY A 153 -5.88 -8.32 -8.72
CA GLY A 153 -5.32 -8.05 -10.04
C GLY A 153 -5.85 -9.04 -11.07
N ARG A 154 -6.96 -8.71 -11.74
CA ARG A 154 -7.30 -9.26 -13.05
C ARG A 154 -6.47 -8.49 -14.07
N SER A 155 -5.29 -9.04 -14.40
CA SER A 155 -4.58 -8.68 -15.63
C SER A 155 -5.36 -9.13 -16.85
#